data_AF-A0A6N8QZS1-F1
#
_entry.id   AF-A0A6N8QZS1-F1
#
_cell.length_a   1.000
_cell.length_b   1.000
_cell.length_c   1.000
_cell.angle_alpha   90.00
_cell.angle_beta   90.00
_cell.angle_gamma   90.00
#
_symmetry.space_group_name_H-M   'P 1'
#
loop_
_entity.id
_entity.type
_entity.pdbx_description
1 polymer ?
#
loop_
_entity_poly.entity_id
_entity_poly.type
_entity_poly.pdbx_seq_one_letter_code
_entity_poly.pdbx_strand_id
1 'polypeptide(L)' 'EIPNGLALCAIHHKAFDKGSIGLDENMRVLVSDAVNGGGIVERLFWDFDGKTIALPQVRKNYPYEVFVEWHRNEVFRG' A
#
# COMPACT_ATOMS: atom_id res chain seq x y z
N GLU A 1 7.75 18.83 -9.59
CA GLU A 1 7.53 17.86 -8.50
C GLU A 1 7.19 16.50 -9.09
N ILE A 2 7.65 15.43 -8.45
CA ILE A 2 7.32 14.05 -8.86
C ILE A 2 6.28 13.53 -7.84
N PRO A 3 5.00 13.39 -8.22
CA PRO A 3 3.95 12.77 -7.40
C PRO A 3 4.26 11.31 -7.00
N ASN A 4 5.10 11.13 -5.99
CA ASN A 4 5.52 9.82 -5.48
C ASN A 4 5.04 9.55 -4.05
N GLY A 5 4.24 10.46 -3.49
CA GLY A 5 3.81 10.38 -2.11
C GLY A 5 2.47 9.67 -1.97
N LEU A 6 2.43 8.61 -1.16
CA LEU A 6 1.19 8.12 -0.56
C LEU A 6 1.02 8.80 0.81
N ALA A 7 -0.14 9.40 1.04
CA ALA A 7 -0.48 9.93 2.35
C ALA A 7 -0.99 8.80 3.25
N LEU A 8 -0.16 8.38 4.22
CA LEU A 8 -0.46 7.26 5.12
C LEU A 8 -0.38 7.69 6.59
N CYS A 9 -1.16 7.03 7.45
CA CYS A 9 -0.96 7.17 8.90
C CYS A 9 0.35 6.47 9.32
N ALA A 10 0.86 6.77 10.51
CA ALA A 10 2.14 6.25 10.98
C ALA A 10 2.27 4.71 10.95
N ILE A 11 1.17 3.99 11.20
CA ILE A 11 1.15 2.52 11.18
C ILE A 11 1.30 1.99 9.76
N HIS A 12 0.44 2.44 8.84
CA HIS A 12 0.48 2.01 7.44
C HIS A 12 1.76 2.47 6.74
N HIS A 13 2.27 3.65 7.07
CA HIS A 13 3.56 4.12 6.56
C HIS A 13 4.68 3.14 6.91
N LYS A 14 4.80 2.75 8.19
CA LYS A 14 5.82 1.78 8.62
C LYS A 14 5.62 0.38 8.02
N ALA A 15 4.37 -0.04 7.81
CA ALA A 15 4.06 -1.31 7.18
C ALA A 15 4.44 -1.31 5.68
N PHE A 16 4.20 -0.20 4.98
CA PHE A 16 4.55 -0.01 3.58
C PHE A 16 6.08 0.01 3.39
N ASP A 17 6.81 0.73 4.25
CA ASP A 17 8.28 0.79 4.22
C ASP A 17 8.94 -0.57 4.47
N LYS A 18 8.27 -1.45 5.23
CA LYS A 18 8.76 -2.79 5.56
C LYS A 18 8.29 -3.88 4.59
N GLY A 19 7.45 -3.53 3.62
CA GLY A 19 6.90 -4.48 2.65
C GLY A 19 5.79 -5.37 3.19
N SER A 20 5.21 -5.04 4.36
CA SER A 20 4.05 -5.76 4.91
C SER A 20 2.76 -5.45 4.14
N ILE A 21 2.70 -4.26 3.52
CA ILE A 21 1.65 -3.89 2.59
C ILE A 21 2.25 -3.26 1.33
N GLY A 22 1.54 -3.37 0.21
CA GLY A 22 1.90 -2.79 -1.08
C GLY A 22 0.66 -2.35 -1.85
N LEU A 23 0.84 -1.97 -3.12
CA LEU A 23 -0.25 -1.68 -4.05
C LEU A 23 -0.09 -2.49 -5.34
N ASP A 24 -1.21 -2.90 -5.92
CA ASP A 24 -1.25 -3.46 -7.28
C ASP A 24 -1.36 -2.36 -8.36
N GLU A 25 -1.36 -2.76 -9.64
CA GLU A 25 -1.52 -1.85 -10.79
C GLU A 25 -2.89 -1.17 -10.84
N ASN A 26 -3.88 -1.69 -10.10
CA ASN A 26 -5.23 -1.15 -9.98
C ASN A 26 -5.39 -0.31 -8.70
N MET A 27 -4.29 0.07 -8.05
CA MET A 27 -4.26 0.84 -6.79
C MET A 27 -5.01 0.14 -5.65
N ARG A 28 -5.03 -1.19 -5.65
CA ARG A 28 -5.58 -2.02 -4.57
C ARG A 28 -4.48 -2.36 -3.58
N VAL A 29 -4.84 -2.35 -2.30
CA VAL A 29 -3.93 -2.76 -1.23
C VAL A 29 -3.61 -4.25 -1.38
N LEU A 30 -2.33 -4.57 -1.26
CA LEU A 30 -1.82 -5.93 -1.11
C LEU A 30 -1.33 -6.10 0.32
N VAL A 31 -1.72 -7.18 0.99
CA VAL A 31 -1.18 -7.54 2.30
C VAL A 31 -0.27 -8.76 2.16
N SER A 32 0.93 -8.69 2.73
CA SER A 32 1.89 -9.79 2.73
C SER A 32 1.37 -10.98 3.54
N ASP A 33 1.55 -12.20 3.03
CA ASP A 33 1.24 -13.46 3.74
C ASP A 33 2.02 -13.62 5.05
N ALA A 34 3.12 -12.89 5.22
CA ALA A 34 3.90 -12.90 6.46
C ALA A 34 3.23 -12.09 7.59
N VAL A 35 2.23 -11.25 7.28
CA VAL A 35 1.45 -10.50 8.29
C VAL A 35 0.62 -11.49 9.11
N ASN A 36 0.88 -11.51 10.41
CA ASN A 36 0.22 -12.41 11.35
C ASN A 36 -0.21 -11.64 12.62
N GLY A 37 -1.19 -12.18 13.33
CA GLY A 37 -1.68 -11.63 14.59
C GLY A 37 -3.13 -12.01 14.88
N GLY A 38 -3.75 -11.25 15.79
CA GLY A 38 -5.16 -11.40 16.16
C GLY A 38 -6.07 -10.30 15.58
N GLY A 39 -7.25 -10.10 16.17
CA GLY A 39 -8.28 -9.22 15.59
C GLY A 39 -7.89 -7.74 15.37
N ILE A 40 -6.81 -7.23 15.98
CA ILE A 40 -6.29 -5.90 15.65
C ILE A 40 -5.60 -5.88 14.28
N VAL A 41 -4.92 -6.96 13.90
CA VAL A 41 -4.25 -7.09 12.59
C VAL A 41 -5.28 -7.22 11.48
N GLU A 42 -6.35 -7.97 11.73
CA GLU A 42 -7.49 -8.06 10.82
C GLU A 42 -8.01 -6.65 10.46
N ARG A 43 -8.35 -5.84 11.47
CA ARG A 43 -8.88 -4.48 11.26
C ARG A 43 -7.90 -3.50 10.63
N LEU A 44 -6.60 -3.64 10.91
CA LEU A 44 -5.60 -2.70 10.42
C LEU A 44 -5.07 -3.06 9.02
N PHE A 45 -5.10 -4.34 8.66
CA PHE A 45 -4.46 -4.85 7.44
C PHE A 45 -5.40 -5.71 6.60
N TRP A 46 -5.87 -6.86 7.08
CA TRP A 46 -6.62 -7.81 6.25
C TRP A 46 -7.96 -7.26 5.76
N ASP A 47 -8.62 -6.42 6.55
CA ASP A 47 -9.84 -5.71 6.13
C ASP A 47 -9.59 -4.79 4.93
N PHE A 48 -8.35 -4.42 4.65
CA PHE A 48 -7.99 -3.59 3.50
C PHE A 48 -7.51 -4.37 2.29
N ASP A 49 -7.21 -5.67 2.43
CA ASP A 49 -6.65 -6.46 1.34
C ASP A 49 -7.59 -6.48 0.11
N GLY A 50 -7.02 -6.23 -1.07
CA GLY A 50 -7.75 -6.08 -2.33
C GLY A 50 -8.62 -4.83 -2.46
N LYS A 51 -8.72 -3.96 -1.44
CA LYS A 51 -9.49 -2.70 -1.53
C LYS A 51 -8.69 -1.62 -2.24
N THR A 52 -9.35 -0.90 -3.14
CA THR A 52 -8.77 0.28 -3.80
C THR A 52 -8.56 1.42 -2.79
N ILE A 53 -7.39 2.05 -2.81
CA ILE A 53 -7.11 3.21 -1.98
C ILE A 53 -7.94 4.43 -2.39
N ALA A 54 -8.12 5.37 -1.46
CA ALA A 54 -8.67 6.67 -1.80
C ALA A 54 -7.68 7.40 -2.73
N LEU A 55 -8.13 7.69 -3.94
CA LEU A 55 -7.33 8.40 -4.93
C LEU A 55 -7.64 9.91 -4.87
N PRO A 56 -6.66 10.78 -5.14
CA PRO A 56 -6.91 12.21 -5.28
C PRO A 56 -8.00 12.50 -6.32
N GLN A 57 -8.67 13.64 -6.23
CA GLN A 57 -9.61 14.05 -7.30
C GLN A 57 -8.87 14.37 -8.60
N VAL A 58 -7.62 14.84 -8.50
CA VAL A 58 -6.79 15.22 -9.66
C VAL A 58 -5.87 14.04 -10.02
N ARG A 59 -6.08 13.45 -11.19
CA ARG A 59 -5.28 12.32 -11.70
C ARG A 59 -3.77 12.55 -11.73
N LYS A 60 -3.33 13.79 -11.98
CA LYS A 60 -1.89 14.14 -11.97
C LYS A 60 -1.20 13.90 -10.63
N ASN A 61 -1.97 13.76 -9.56
CA ASN A 61 -1.48 13.52 -8.20
C ASN A 61 -1.51 12.03 -7.84
N TYR A 62 -1.88 11.14 -8.77
CA TYR A 62 -1.86 9.71 -8.51
C TYR A 62 -0.41 9.26 -8.33
N PRO A 63 -0.17 8.21 -7.53
CA PRO A 63 1.11 7.53 -7.57
C PRO A 63 1.38 7.11 -9.01
N TYR A 64 2.56 7.43 -9.54
CA TYR A 64 2.92 6.89 -10.85
C TYR A 64 3.09 5.39 -10.75
N GLU A 65 2.55 4.69 -11.75
CA GLU A 65 2.56 3.24 -11.86
C GLU A 65 3.98 2.67 -11.72
N VAL A 66 5.00 3.35 -12.30
CA VAL A 66 6.40 2.93 -12.20
C VAL A 66 6.92 2.82 -10.76
N PHE A 67 6.47 3.69 -9.84
CA PHE A 67 6.90 3.64 -8.44
C PHE A 67 6.10 2.60 -7.65
N VAL A 68 4.85 2.37 -8.01
CA VAL A 68 4.04 1.28 -7.46
C VAL A 68 4.61 -0.07 -7.87
N GLU A 69 4.97 -0.23 -9.15
CA GLU A 69 5.63 -1.40 -9.68
C GLU A 69 7.00 -1.63 -9.01
N TRP A 70 7.83 -0.59 -8.91
CA TRP A 70 9.11 -0.68 -8.22
C TRP A 70 8.95 -1.10 -6.76
N HIS A 71 8.02 -0.47 -6.01
CA HIS A 71 7.80 -0.83 -4.61
C HIS A 71 7.33 -2.28 -4.46
N ARG A 72 6.45 -2.74 -5.35
CA ARG A 72 5.97 -4.12 -5.37
C ARG A 72 7.09 -5.13 -5.67
N ASN A 73 8.04 -4.80 -6.53
CA ASN A 73 9.14 -5.69 -6.90
C ASN A 73 10.29 -5.69 -5.87
N GLU A 74 10.56 -4.54 -5.25
CA GLU A 74 11.78 -4.34 -4.46
C GLU A 74 11.54 -4.29 -2.94
N VAL A 75 10.34 -3.91 -2.52
CA VAL A 75 10.02 -3.65 -1.10
C VAL A 75 8.95 -4.61 -0.58
N PHE A 76 7.84 -4.77 -1.30
CA PHE A 76 6.75 -5.66 -0.90
C PHE A 76 7.24 -7.10 -0.75
N ARG A 77 6.78 -7.77 0.31
CA ARG A 77 7.21 -9.12 0.68
C ARG A 77 6.03 -10.09 0.64
N GLY A 78 5.44 -10.29 -0.53
CA GLY A 78 4.35 -11.25 -0.76
C GLY A 78 4.61 -12.08 -2.00
#